data_AF-A0A4Y2K9U3-F1
#
_entry.id   AF-A0A4Y2K9U3-F1
#
_cell.length_a   1.000
_cell.length_b   1.000
_cell.length_c   1.000
_cell.angle_alpha   90.00
_cell.angle_beta   90.00
_cell.angle_gamma   90.00
#
_symmetry.space_group_name_H-M   'P 1'
#
loop_
_entity.id
_entity.type
_entity.pdbx_description
1 polymer ?
#
loop_
_entity_poly.entity_id
_entity_poly.type
_entity_poly.pdbx_seq_one_letter_code
_entity_poly.pdbx_strand_id
1 'polypeptide(L)'
;MVIEAASSLQRPIKIWTDSLSSLMVILNPKSHHSMVRKIQTLRWLKAHVGYLGNECSDQLTKEAITKGIPFFLPKPLSYLKSEIKSSALSICKTTGITEKLAAVHTI
;
A
#
# COMPACT_ATOMS: atom_id res chain seq x y z
N MET A 1 -18.18 -5.66 -4.02
CA MET A 1 -19.00 -6.34 -5.05
C MET A 1 -18.65 -5.79 -6.44
N VAL A 2 -17.40 -6.01 -6.90
CA VAL A 2 -16.91 -5.58 -8.25
C VAL A 2 -15.93 -6.63 -8.79
N ILE A 3 -15.07 -7.18 -7.93
CA ILE A 3 -14.11 -8.23 -8.28
C ILE A 3 -14.80 -9.57 -8.62
N GLU A 4 -15.87 -9.94 -7.91
CA GLU A 4 -16.67 -11.16 -8.16
C GLU A 4 -17.31 -11.17 -9.57
N ALA A 5 -17.91 -10.05 -9.98
CA ALA A 5 -18.58 -9.95 -11.28
C ALA A 5 -17.58 -10.09 -12.46
N ALA A 6 -16.38 -9.52 -12.31
CA ALA A 6 -15.34 -9.62 -13.32
C ALA A 6 -14.72 -11.03 -13.41
N SER A 7 -14.67 -11.77 -12.30
CA SER A 7 -14.16 -13.15 -12.26
C SER A 7 -15.03 -14.14 -13.05
N SER A 8 -16.31 -13.85 -13.22
CA SER A 8 -17.26 -14.68 -13.97
C SER A 8 -17.01 -14.71 -15.49
N LEU A 9 -16.29 -13.71 -16.02
CA LEU A 9 -16.11 -13.51 -17.47
C LEU A 9 -15.09 -14.47 -18.11
N GLN A 10 -14.38 -15.31 -17.34
CA GLN A 10 -13.29 -16.20 -17.79
C GLN A 10 -12.21 -15.51 -18.67
N ARG A 11 -12.17 -14.18 -18.70
CA ARG A 11 -11.18 -13.40 -19.43
C ARG A 11 -10.07 -13.00 -18.45
N PRO A 12 -8.81 -12.95 -18.89
CA PRO A 12 -7.73 -12.43 -18.07
C PRO A 12 -8.05 -10.99 -17.63
N ILE A 13 -8.35 -10.80 -16.34
CA ILE A 13 -8.62 -9.47 -15.79
C ILE A 13 -7.27 -8.75 -15.65
N LYS A 14 -7.16 -7.62 -16.34
CA LYS A 14 -5.95 -6.79 -16.34
C LYS A 14 -6.12 -5.67 -15.33
N ILE A 15 -5.55 -5.85 -14.14
CA ILE A 15 -5.63 -4.88 -13.04
C ILE A 15 -4.46 -3.91 -13.18
N TRP A 16 -4.75 -2.62 -13.09
CA TRP A 16 -3.75 -1.54 -13.18
C TRP A 16 -3.62 -0.83 -11.84
N THR A 17 -2.39 -0.47 -11.47
CA THR A 17 -2.10 0.29 -10.24
C THR A 17 -1.05 1.35 -10.52
N ASP A 18 -1.20 2.51 -9.89
CA ASP A 18 -0.24 3.60 -9.89
C ASP A 18 0.72 3.57 -8.68
N SER A 19 0.38 2.77 -7.68
CA SER A 19 1.19 2.56 -6.47
C SER A 19 2.34 1.58 -6.72
N LEU A 20 3.56 2.13 -6.76
CA LEU A 20 4.79 1.32 -6.89
C LEU A 20 4.95 0.33 -5.73
N SER A 21 4.56 0.70 -4.52
CA SER A 21 4.67 -0.19 -3.34
C SER A 21 3.75 -1.41 -3.47
N SER A 22 2.52 -1.21 -3.93
CA SER A 22 1.56 -2.30 -4.18
C SER A 22 2.07 -3.25 -5.26
N LEU A 23 2.68 -2.71 -6.32
CA LEU A 23 3.31 -3.50 -7.37
C LEU A 23 4.46 -4.35 -6.84
N MET A 24 5.36 -3.77 -6.03
CA MET A 24 6.51 -4.49 -5.47
C MET A 24 6.10 -5.62 -4.53
N VAL A 25 5.07 -5.41 -3.70
CA VAL A 25 4.55 -6.46 -2.80
C VAL A 25 3.97 -7.61 -3.61
N ILE A 26 3.27 -7.31 -4.69
CA ILE A 26 2.54 -8.32 -5.47
C ILE A 26 3.44 -9.07 -6.47
N LEU A 27 4.44 -8.39 -7.04
CA LEU A 27 5.44 -9.02 -7.89
C LEU A 27 6.55 -9.73 -7.10
N ASN A 28 6.54 -9.69 -5.77
CA ASN A 28 7.54 -10.35 -4.95
C ASN A 28 7.36 -11.89 -5.00
N PRO A 29 8.27 -12.65 -5.65
CA PRO A 29 8.15 -14.09 -5.80
C PRO A 29 8.32 -14.85 -4.47
N LYS A 30 8.85 -14.18 -3.43
CA LYS A 30 9.03 -14.73 -2.08
C LYS A 30 7.83 -14.49 -1.16
N SER A 31 6.79 -13.82 -1.63
CA SER A 31 5.61 -13.58 -0.81
C SER A 31 4.81 -14.88 -0.64
N HIS A 32 4.60 -15.28 0.62
CA HIS A 32 3.84 -16.50 0.95
C HIS A 32 2.33 -16.23 1.07
N HIS A 33 1.91 -14.98 0.84
CA HIS A 33 0.55 -14.52 1.05
C HIS A 33 -0.38 -15.03 -0.06
N SER A 34 -1.42 -15.77 0.32
CA SER A 34 -2.35 -16.43 -0.60
C SER A 34 -3.03 -15.45 -1.56
N MET A 35 -3.27 -14.21 -1.13
CA MET A 35 -3.85 -13.16 -1.96
C MET A 35 -2.87 -12.65 -3.02
N VAL A 36 -1.58 -12.55 -2.71
CA VAL A 36 -0.57 -12.09 -3.68
C VAL A 36 -0.42 -13.11 -4.81
N ARG A 37 -0.42 -14.41 -4.49
CA ARG A 37 -0.43 -15.48 -5.50
C ARG A 37 -1.64 -15.44 -6.43
N LYS A 38 -2.81 -15.00 -5.95
CA LYS A 38 -4.03 -14.86 -6.77
C LYS A 38 -3.98 -13.66 -7.71
N ILE A 39 -3.22 -12.62 -7.38
CA ILE A 39 -3.18 -11.35 -8.11
C ILE A 39 -1.84 -11.26 -8.86
N GLN A 40 -1.54 -12.17 -9.77
CA GLN A 40 -0.26 -12.18 -10.50
C GLN A 40 -0.21 -11.22 -11.71
N THR A 41 -1.32 -10.58 -12.08
CA THR A 41 -1.47 -9.81 -13.33
C THR A 41 -1.51 -8.29 -13.16
N LEU A 42 -0.99 -7.76 -12.05
CA LEU A 42 -0.91 -6.31 -11.86
C LEU A 42 0.08 -5.65 -12.82
N ARG A 43 -0.33 -4.52 -13.40
CA ARG A 43 0.52 -3.68 -14.25
C ARG A 43 0.61 -2.28 -13.68
N TRP A 44 1.80 -1.69 -13.82
CA TRP A 44 2.02 -0.29 -13.48
C TRP A 44 1.38 0.64 -14.51
N LEU A 45 0.62 1.63 -14.03
CA LEU A 45 0.13 2.75 -14.81
C LEU A 45 0.59 4.04 -14.13
N LYS A 46 1.10 5.00 -14.89
CA LYS A 46 1.51 6.29 -14.32
C LYS A 46 0.27 7.13 -13.99
N ALA A 47 0.17 7.60 -12.75
CA ALA A 47 -0.87 8.55 -12.34
C ALA A 47 -0.73 9.90 -13.06
N HIS A 48 -1.85 10.61 -13.23
CA HIS A 48 -1.93 11.99 -13.73
C HIS A 48 -1.43 12.22 -15.17
N VAL A 49 -1.60 11.23 -16.07
CA VAL A 49 -1.26 11.35 -17.50
C VAL A 49 -2.51 11.43 -18.39
N GLY A 50 -3.67 11.83 -17.85
CA GLY A 50 -4.92 11.92 -18.64
C GLY A 50 -5.66 10.59 -18.79
N TYR A 51 -5.31 9.56 -18.00
CA TYR A 51 -5.99 8.27 -18.08
C TYR A 51 -7.30 8.31 -17.26
N LEU A 52 -8.43 8.39 -17.96
CA LEU A 52 -9.76 8.62 -17.38
C LEU A 52 -10.11 7.66 -16.22
N GLY A 53 -9.69 6.40 -16.32
CA GLY A 53 -9.93 5.39 -15.27
C GLY A 53 -9.18 5.68 -13.97
N ASN A 54 -7.93 6.17 -14.03
CA ASN A 54 -7.17 6.52 -12.82
C ASN A 54 -7.73 7.78 -12.18
N GLU A 55 -8.04 8.79 -13.01
CA GLU A 55 -8.59 10.06 -12.54
C GLU A 55 -9.99 9.89 -11.93
N CYS A 56 -10.82 9.03 -12.50
CA CYS A 56 -12.11 8.66 -11.92
C CYS A 56 -11.93 7.94 -10.58
N SER A 57 -10.98 7.01 -10.47
CA SER A 57 -10.67 6.34 -9.21
C SER A 57 -10.16 7.31 -8.12
N ASP A 58 -9.30 8.25 -8.50
CA ASP A 58 -8.78 9.29 -7.60
C ASP A 58 -9.92 10.22 -7.13
N GLN A 59 -10.82 10.59 -8.03
CA GLN A 59 -11.97 11.42 -7.72
C GLN A 59 -12.94 10.68 -6.79
N LEU A 60 -13.23 9.41 -7.05
CA LEU A 60 -14.06 8.57 -6.17
C LEU A 60 -13.42 8.41 -4.78
N THR A 61 -12.09 8.30 -4.72
CA THR A 61 -11.36 8.24 -3.44
C THR A 61 -11.47 9.55 -2.68
N LYS A 62 -11.26 10.69 -3.35
CA LYS A 62 -11.45 12.02 -2.76
C LYS A 62 -12.87 12.20 -2.25
N GLU A 63 -13.87 11.83 -3.05
CA GLU A 63 -15.27 11.89 -2.64
C GLU A 63 -15.56 10.97 -1.45
N ALA A 64 -15.00 9.77 -1.40
CA ALA A 64 -15.16 8.87 -0.27
C ALA A 64 -14.49 9.40 1.00
N ILE A 65 -13.36 10.13 0.89
CA ILE A 65 -12.72 10.81 2.02
C ILE A 65 -13.58 11.99 2.50
N THR A 66 -14.12 12.79 1.58
CA THR A 66 -14.95 13.97 1.90
C THR A 66 -16.33 13.60 2.43
N LYS A 67 -16.95 12.54 1.89
CA LYS A 67 -18.29 12.04 2.27
C LYS A 67 -18.22 10.95 3.35
N GLY A 68 -17.02 10.47 3.67
CA GLY A 68 -16.81 9.37 4.61
C GLY A 68 -17.26 9.73 6.02
N ILE A 69 -17.56 8.70 6.81
CA ILE A 69 -17.91 8.83 8.22
C ILE A 69 -16.76 9.59 8.91
N PRO A 70 -17.03 10.69 9.65
CA PRO A 70 -16.01 11.38 10.42
C PRO A 70 -15.26 10.36 11.28
N PHE A 71 -13.98 10.16 10.97
CA PHE A 71 -13.16 9.23 11.73
C PHE A 71 -12.88 9.86 13.08
N PHE A 72 -13.68 9.50 14.08
CA PHE A 72 -13.47 9.95 15.44
C PHE A 72 -12.31 9.15 16.02
N LEU A 73 -11.14 9.77 16.12
CA LEU A 73 -10.00 9.18 16.79
C LEU A 73 -10.35 9.07 18.29
N PRO A 74 -10.50 7.86 18.86
CA PRO A 74 -10.84 7.72 20.29
C PRO A 74 -9.71 8.19 21.20
N LYS A 75 -8.51 8.43 20.65
CA LYS A 75 -7.34 8.93 21.36
C LYS A 75 -6.75 10.13 20.62
N PRO A 76 -6.19 11.13 21.34
CA PRO A 76 -5.54 12.28 20.72
C PRO A 76 -4.42 11.86 19.75
N LEU A 77 -4.21 12.67 18.71
CA LEU A 77 -3.16 12.43 17.71
C LEU A 77 -1.76 12.31 18.34
N SER A 78 -1.50 13.02 19.44
CA SER A 78 -0.25 12.95 20.21
C SER A 78 0.01 11.55 20.78
N TYR A 79 -1.04 10.88 21.27
CA TYR A 79 -0.95 9.53 21.80
C TYR A 79 -0.59 8.53 20.69
N LEU A 80 -1.28 8.60 19.56
CA LEU A 80 -0.99 7.73 18.42
C LEU A 80 0.42 7.94 17.86
N LYS A 81 0.88 9.20 17.78
CA LYS A 81 2.27 9.51 17.41
C LYS A 81 3.28 8.90 18.39
N SER A 82 2.98 8.92 19.69
CA SER A 82 3.83 8.32 20.72
C SER A 82 3.92 6.80 20.58
N GLU A 83 2.77 6.13 20.38
CA GLU A 83 2.70 4.68 20.20
C GLU A 83 3.44 4.21 18.93
N ILE A 84 3.28 4.93 17.82
CA ILE A 84 3.98 4.63 16.57
C ILE A 84 5.48 4.81 16.75
N LYS A 85 5.92 5.90 17.39
CA LYS A 85 7.34 6.16 17.66
C LYS A 85 7.94 5.10 18.59
N SER A 86 7.22 4.71 19.64
CA SER A 86 7.64 3.66 20.57
C SER A 86 7.77 2.31 19.87
N SER A 87 6.78 1.95 19.06
CA SER A 87 6.78 0.73 18.25
C SER A 87 7.90 0.72 17.21
N ALA A 88 8.13 1.83 16.51
CA ALA A 88 9.23 1.95 15.56
C ALA A 88 10.60 1.84 16.25
N LEU A 89 10.74 2.43 17.44
CA LEU A 89 11.97 2.34 18.25
C LEU A 89 12.20 0.92 18.77
N SER A 90 11.15 0.23 19.22
CA SER A 90 11.26 -1.15 19.70
C SER A 90 11.65 -2.10 18.57
N ILE A 91 11.06 -1.94 17.38
CA ILE A 91 11.44 -2.68 16.17
C ILE A 91 12.89 -2.37 15.77
N CYS A 92 13.30 -1.11 15.81
CA CYS A 92 14.68 -0.72 15.47
C CYS A 92 15.71 -1.34 16.43
N LYS A 93 15.40 -1.36 17.74
CA LYS A 93 16.24 -2.00 18.76
C LYS A 93 16.32 -3.52 18.61
N THR A 94 15.23 -4.17 18.21
CA THR A 94 15.20 -5.64 18.04
C THR A 94 15.78 -6.11 16.71
N THR A 95 15.78 -5.26 15.68
CA THR A 95 16.29 -5.61 14.34
C THR A 95 17.74 -5.17 14.07
N GLY A 96 18.41 -4.52 15.05
CA GLY A 96 19.85 -4.29 14.99
C GLY A 96 20.32 -3.43 13.81
N ILE A 97 19.49 -2.51 13.31
CA ILE A 97 19.81 -1.70 12.11
C ILE A 97 20.95 -0.69 12.38
N THR A 98 21.36 -0.50 13.64
CA THR A 98 22.46 0.39 14.02
C THR A 98 23.88 -0.14 13.76
N GLU A 99 24.08 -1.44 13.47
CA GLU A 99 25.44 -1.93 13.17
C GLU A 99 25.89 -1.65 11.73
N LYS A 100 24.97 -1.52 10.78
CA LYS A 100 25.35 -1.28 9.37
C LYS A 100 25.66 0.18 9.01
N LEU A 101 25.29 1.15 9.85
CA LEU A 101 25.60 2.56 9.56
C LEU A 101 26.97 2.99 10.10
N ALA A 102 27.51 2.33 11.12
CA ALA A 102 28.83 2.64 11.67
C ALA A 102 30.00 2.17 10.76
N ALA A 103 29.77 1.17 9.90
CA ALA A 103 30.79 0.64 8.99
C ALA A 103 30.96 1.44 7.68
N VAL A 104 30.11 2.44 7.40
CA VAL A 104 30.19 3.26 6.18
C VAL A 104 30.97 4.56 6.41
N HIS A 105 31.32 4.90 7.66
CA HIS A 105 32.06 6.12 8.01
C HIS A 105 33.54 5.91 8.36
N THR A 106 34.09 4.72 8.07
CA THR A 106 35.54 4.46 8.19
C THR A 106 36.06 3.80 6.90
N ILE A 107 36.06 4.55 5.80
CA ILE A 107 37.04 4.47 4.70
C ILE A 107 37.26 5.90 4.20
#